data_AF-A0A2N5AD29-F1
#
_entry.id   AF-A0A2N5AD29-F1
#
_cell.length_a   1.000
_cell.length_b   1.000
_cell.length_c   1.000
_cell.angle_alpha   90.00
_cell.angle_beta   90.00
_cell.angle_gamma   90.00
#
_symmetry.space_group_name_H-M   'P 1'
#
loop_
_entity.id
_entity.type
_entity.pdbx_description
1 polymer ?
#
loop_
_entity_poly.entity_id
_entity_poly.type
_entity_poly.pdbx_seq_one_letter_code
_entity_poly.pdbx_strand_id
1 'polypeptide(L)'
;MALHNRKLSFTTPIVVGFAGILLSFMLIATFVTLAQRKDFLEDYHDINRNFTHNLAINYTETLLRENDFILGRAATFFARNDELNRAVNVDPEKGLTTLMQLQNMMPSVSSISLADTEGHYLRAPEVLKNEDSLAFDPKTRPWFIKQAEASTFS
;
A
#
# COMPACT_ATOMS: atom_id res chain seq x y z
N MET A 1 -50.99 -76.54 1.97
CA MET A 1 -49.68 -76.12 1.43
C MET A 1 -49.62 -74.60 1.46
N ALA A 2 -48.84 -74.02 2.38
CA ALA A 2 -48.72 -72.57 2.51
C ALA A 2 -47.63 -72.07 1.55
N LEU A 3 -48.02 -71.24 0.57
CA LEU A 3 -47.06 -70.53 -0.28
C LEU A 3 -46.37 -69.45 0.55
N HIS A 4 -45.11 -69.71 0.87
CA HIS A 4 -44.22 -68.76 1.54
C HIS A 4 -43.88 -67.62 0.59
N ASN A 5 -44.56 -66.48 0.74
CA ASN A 5 -44.29 -65.28 -0.06
C ASN A 5 -43.08 -64.54 0.52
N ARG A 6 -41.88 -64.88 0.02
CA ARG A 6 -40.63 -64.21 0.39
C ARG A 6 -40.67 -62.79 -0.17
N LYS A 7 -40.99 -61.79 0.65
CA LYS A 7 -40.82 -60.37 0.30
C LYS A 7 -39.35 -60.15 -0.06
N LEU A 8 -39.05 -60.00 -1.36
CA LEU A 8 -37.73 -59.56 -1.83
C LEU A 8 -37.52 -58.11 -1.36
N SER A 9 -36.72 -57.94 -0.31
CA SER A 9 -36.28 -56.62 0.15
C SER A 9 -35.23 -56.08 -0.81
N PHE A 10 -35.67 -55.35 -1.84
CA PHE A 10 -34.82 -54.67 -2.82
C PHE A 10 -34.09 -53.44 -2.23
N THR A 11 -34.39 -53.03 -1.01
CA THR A 11 -33.85 -51.82 -0.38
C THR A 11 -32.36 -51.95 -0.05
N THR A 12 -31.93 -53.10 0.46
CA THR A 12 -30.53 -53.35 0.84
C THR A 12 -29.55 -53.28 -0.34
N PRO A 13 -29.77 -53.96 -1.48
CA PRO A 13 -28.86 -53.84 -2.63
C PRO A 13 -28.85 -52.45 -3.25
N ILE A 14 -29.99 -51.73 -3.24
CA ILE A 14 -30.07 -50.34 -3.72
C ILE A 14 -29.23 -49.41 -2.84
N VAL A 15 -29.36 -49.50 -1.51
CA VAL A 15 -28.59 -48.67 -0.56
C VAL A 15 -27.10 -48.94 -0.66
N VAL A 16 -26.69 -50.20 -0.82
CA VAL A 16 -25.28 -50.57 -1.01
C VAL A 16 -24.74 -50.02 -2.34
N GLY A 17 -25.53 -50.05 -3.41
CA GLY A 17 -25.17 -49.43 -4.69
C GLY A 17 -24.97 -47.92 -4.58
N PHE A 18 -25.90 -47.20 -3.96
CA PHE A 18 -25.77 -45.76 -3.72
C PHE A 18 -24.58 -45.41 -2.83
N ALA A 19 -24.34 -46.18 -1.77
CA ALA A 19 -23.18 -46.00 -0.90
C ALA A 19 -21.85 -46.18 -1.66
N GLY A 20 -21.78 -47.19 -2.54
CA GLY A 20 -20.59 -47.42 -3.38
C GLY A 20 -20.33 -46.27 -4.36
N ILE A 21 -21.38 -45.71 -4.96
CA ILE A 21 -21.27 -44.55 -5.87
C ILE A 21 -20.80 -43.31 -5.11
N LEU A 22 -21.41 -43.02 -3.95
CA LEU A 22 -21.00 -41.89 -3.10
C LEU A 22 -19.54 -42.01 -2.63
N LEU A 23 -19.13 -43.22 -2.23
CA LEU A 23 -17.76 -43.47 -1.79
C LEU A 23 -16.76 -43.32 -2.94
N SER A 24 -17.12 -43.79 -4.13
CA SER A 24 -16.32 -43.59 -5.35
C SER A 24 -16.18 -42.10 -5.68
N PHE A 25 -17.27 -41.33 -5.58
CA PHE A 25 -17.25 -39.89 -5.81
C PHE A 25 -16.36 -39.17 -4.79
N MET A 26 -16.45 -39.51 -3.51
CA MET A 26 -15.57 -38.96 -2.46
C MET A 26 -14.10 -39.27 -2.71
N LEU A 27 -13.79 -40.50 -3.13
CA LEU A 27 -12.41 -40.89 -3.43
C LEU A 27 -11.84 -40.13 -4.63
N ILE A 28 -12.62 -39.99 -5.70
CA ILE A 28 -12.23 -39.21 -6.88
C ILE A 28 -12.02 -37.74 -6.50
N ALA A 29 -12.97 -37.14 -5.77
CA ALA A 29 -12.85 -35.75 -5.32
C ALA A 29 -11.59 -35.54 -4.48
N THR A 30 -11.34 -36.43 -3.51
CA THR A 30 -10.15 -36.37 -2.66
C THR A 30 -8.86 -36.48 -3.48
N PHE A 31 -8.83 -37.42 -4.43
CA PHE A 31 -7.66 -37.63 -5.28
C PHE A 31 -7.38 -36.42 -6.18
N VAL A 32 -8.43 -35.85 -6.79
CA VAL A 32 -8.31 -34.64 -7.62
C VAL A 32 -7.83 -33.45 -6.78
N THR A 33 -8.40 -33.24 -5.59
CA THR A 33 -7.96 -32.16 -4.69
C THR A 33 -6.51 -32.33 -4.25
N LEU A 34 -6.07 -33.55 -3.95
CA LEU A 34 -4.68 -33.81 -3.57
C LEU A 34 -3.71 -33.63 -4.75
N ALA A 35 -4.10 -34.06 -5.95
CA ALA A 35 -3.31 -33.86 -7.16
C ALA A 35 -3.14 -32.37 -7.49
N GLN A 36 -4.23 -31.60 -7.43
CA GLN A 36 -4.22 -30.16 -7.74
C GLN A 36 -3.64 -29.30 -6.60
N ARG A 37 -3.50 -29.82 -5.37
CA ARG A 37 -2.99 -29.05 -4.24
C ARG A 37 -1.61 -28.46 -4.52
N LYS A 38 -0.74 -29.20 -5.21
CA LYS A 38 0.59 -28.73 -5.57
C LYS A 38 0.51 -27.56 -6.56
N ASP A 39 -0.28 -27.75 -7.63
CA ASP A 39 -0.46 -26.74 -8.69
C ASP A 39 -1.05 -25.45 -8.12
N PHE A 40 -2.07 -25.53 -7.27
CA PHE A 40 -2.62 -24.36 -6.59
C PHE A 40 -1.61 -23.64 -5.71
N LEU A 41 -0.75 -24.38 -5.02
CA LEU A 41 0.22 -23.80 -4.10
C LEU A 41 1.36 -23.11 -4.87
N GLU A 42 1.76 -23.66 -6.00
CA GLU A 42 2.74 -23.08 -6.93
C GLU A 42 2.17 -21.80 -7.60
N ASP A 43 0.95 -21.86 -8.13
CA ASP A 43 0.25 -20.70 -8.69
C ASP A 43 0.09 -19.57 -7.66
N TYR A 44 -0.25 -19.90 -6.40
CA TYR A 44 -0.32 -18.90 -5.33
C TYR A 44 1.03 -18.26 -5.03
N HIS A 45 2.12 -19.03 -5.05
CA HIS A 45 3.46 -18.48 -4.85
C HIS A 45 3.88 -17.57 -5.99
N ASP A 46 3.55 -17.92 -7.23
CA ASP A 46 3.85 -17.09 -8.40
C ASP A 46 3.01 -15.81 -8.43
N ILE A 47 1.71 -15.88 -8.10
CA ILE A 47 0.86 -14.69 -7.94
C ILE A 47 1.44 -13.78 -6.84
N ASN A 48 1.83 -14.34 -5.69
CA ASN A 48 2.39 -13.55 -4.60
C ASN A 48 3.74 -12.93 -4.95
N ARG A 49 4.61 -13.67 -5.64
CA ARG A 49 5.91 -13.16 -6.10
C ARG A 49 5.73 -12.06 -7.14
N ASN A 50 4.83 -12.26 -8.09
CA ASN A 50 4.51 -11.27 -9.12
C ASN A 50 3.83 -10.04 -8.52
N PHE A 51 2.92 -10.21 -7.56
CA PHE A 51 2.32 -9.10 -6.83
C PHE A 51 3.37 -8.30 -6.07
N THR A 52 4.24 -8.95 -5.31
CA THR A 52 5.33 -8.31 -4.57
C THR A 52 6.28 -7.57 -5.51
N HIS A 53 6.67 -8.21 -6.61
CA HIS A 53 7.56 -7.62 -7.61
C HIS A 53 6.92 -6.42 -8.33
N ASN A 54 5.65 -6.54 -8.74
CA ASN A 54 4.94 -5.46 -9.40
C ASN A 54 4.66 -4.28 -8.46
N LEU A 55 4.33 -4.55 -7.20
CA LEU A 55 4.11 -3.50 -6.22
C LEU A 55 5.41 -2.80 -5.85
N ALA A 56 6.51 -3.56 -5.68
CA ALA A 56 7.82 -3.00 -5.37
C ALA A 56 8.42 -2.20 -6.55
N ILE A 57 8.46 -2.76 -7.76
CA ILE A 57 9.15 -2.14 -8.90
C ILE A 57 8.24 -1.16 -9.63
N ASN A 58 7.03 -1.57 -10.01
CA ASN A 58 6.21 -0.74 -10.90
C ASN A 58 5.47 0.37 -10.15
N TYR A 59 5.00 0.08 -8.93
CA TYR A 59 4.25 1.08 -8.17
C TYR A 59 5.14 1.88 -7.21
N THR A 60 5.92 1.19 -6.37
CA THR A 60 6.65 1.84 -5.29
C THR A 60 7.91 2.51 -5.79
N GLU A 61 8.76 1.81 -6.54
CA GLU A 61 10.00 2.38 -7.06
C GLU A 61 9.72 3.51 -8.04
N THR A 62 8.83 3.34 -9.02
CA THR A 62 8.57 4.38 -10.02
C THR A 62 7.98 5.66 -9.41
N LEU A 63 6.94 5.55 -8.57
CA LEU A 63 6.31 6.72 -7.95
C LEU A 63 7.20 7.38 -6.89
N LEU A 64 7.92 6.60 -6.09
CA LEU A 64 8.79 7.18 -5.06
C LEU A 64 10.05 7.77 -5.68
N ARG A 65 10.66 7.14 -6.68
CA ARG A 65 11.94 7.58 -7.25
C ARG A 65 11.85 8.92 -7.97
N GLU A 66 10.75 9.18 -8.69
CA GLU A 66 10.54 10.48 -9.33
C GLU A 66 10.37 11.60 -8.29
N ASN A 67 9.54 11.36 -7.28
CA ASN A 67 9.32 12.32 -6.20
C ASN A 67 10.59 12.52 -5.35
N ASP A 68 11.33 11.45 -5.04
CA ASP A 68 12.54 11.50 -4.23
C ASP A 68 13.64 12.32 -4.91
N PHE A 69 13.80 12.17 -6.23
CA PHE A 69 14.73 12.99 -7.00
C PHE A 69 14.41 14.48 -6.94
N ILE A 70 13.14 14.85 -7.08
CA ILE A 70 12.69 16.24 -7.03
C ILE A 70 12.80 16.80 -5.59
N LEU A 71 12.38 16.02 -4.60
CA LEU A 71 12.49 16.36 -3.18
C LEU A 71 13.95 16.56 -2.74
N GLY A 72 14.86 15.68 -3.15
CA GLY A 72 16.29 15.81 -2.84
C GLY A 72 16.91 17.08 -3.44
N ARG A 73 16.52 17.45 -4.67
CA ARG A 73 16.93 18.71 -5.29
C ARG A 73 16.34 19.92 -4.57
N ALA A 74 15.07 19.88 -4.18
CA ALA A 74 14.42 20.93 -3.42
C ALA A 74 15.08 21.12 -2.04
N ALA A 75 15.33 20.03 -1.31
CA ALA A 75 16.03 20.07 -0.03
C ALA A 75 17.43 20.70 -0.18
N THR A 76 18.17 20.33 -1.24
CA THR A 76 19.48 20.92 -1.54
C THR A 76 19.38 22.41 -1.86
N PHE A 77 18.34 22.84 -2.59
CA PHE A 77 18.09 24.24 -2.90
C PHE A 77 17.83 25.05 -1.62
N PHE A 78 16.90 24.61 -0.76
CA PHE A 78 16.55 25.31 0.47
C PHE A 78 17.67 25.30 1.52
N ALA A 79 18.53 24.27 1.53
CA ALA A 79 19.67 24.19 2.45
C ALA A 79 20.83 25.15 2.09
N ARG A 80 20.82 25.79 0.93
CA ARG A 80 21.90 26.67 0.46
C ARG A 80 21.49 28.14 0.54
N ASN A 81 22.48 29.02 0.62
CA ASN A 81 22.34 30.47 0.43
C ASN A 81 21.24 31.14 1.27
N ASP A 82 20.93 30.57 2.43
CA ASP A 82 19.85 31.04 3.32
C ASP A 82 18.45 30.99 2.67
N GLU A 83 18.26 30.16 1.64
CA GLU A 83 16.99 30.10 0.90
C GLU A 83 15.82 29.60 1.76
N LEU A 84 16.06 28.70 2.73
CA LEU A 84 15.04 28.30 3.70
C LEU A 84 14.52 29.50 4.49
N ASN A 85 15.42 30.27 5.09
CA ASN A 85 15.07 31.45 5.88
C ASN A 85 14.44 32.53 5.00
N ARG A 86 14.96 32.72 3.78
CA ARG A 86 14.37 33.66 2.82
C ARG A 86 12.94 33.27 2.45
N ALA A 87 12.72 32.00 2.17
CA ALA A 87 11.41 31.49 1.80
C ALA A 87 10.42 31.59 2.95
N VAL A 88 10.80 31.23 4.18
CA VAL A 88 9.87 31.12 5.30
C VAL A 88 9.69 32.43 6.08
N ASN A 89 10.75 33.22 6.26
CA ASN A 89 10.77 34.36 7.18
C ASN A 89 10.90 35.72 6.48
N VAL A 90 11.62 35.82 5.36
CA VAL A 90 11.90 37.12 4.69
C VAL A 90 10.85 37.47 3.64
N ASP A 91 10.54 36.53 2.74
CA ASP A 91 9.59 36.72 1.64
C ASP A 91 8.69 35.46 1.47
N PRO A 92 7.69 35.30 2.37
CA PRO A 92 6.81 34.13 2.38
C PRO A 92 5.96 33.97 1.11
N GLU A 93 5.60 35.07 0.45
CA GLU A 93 4.80 35.02 -0.79
C GLU A 93 5.60 34.42 -1.95
N LYS A 94 6.87 34.84 -2.09
CA LYS A 94 7.78 34.23 -3.06
C LYS A 94 8.10 32.79 -2.68
N GLY A 95 8.32 32.51 -1.41
CA GLY A 95 8.50 31.15 -0.89
C GLY A 95 7.34 30.23 -1.25
N LEU A 96 6.10 30.68 -1.03
CA LEU A 96 4.89 29.96 -1.40
C LEU A 96 4.81 29.72 -2.91
N THR A 97 5.13 30.73 -3.72
CA THR A 97 5.16 30.59 -5.19
C THR A 97 6.16 29.52 -5.63
N THR A 98 7.35 29.49 -5.03
CA THR A 98 8.36 28.44 -5.29
C THR A 98 7.86 27.06 -4.88
N LEU A 99 7.17 26.93 -3.73
CA LEU A 99 6.58 25.66 -3.30
C LEU A 99 5.46 25.18 -4.22
N MET A 100 4.62 26.09 -4.73
CA MET A 100 3.59 25.76 -5.73
C MET A 100 4.21 25.29 -7.05
N GLN A 101 5.29 25.93 -7.51
CA GLN A 101 6.04 25.48 -8.69
C GLN A 101 6.64 24.09 -8.48
N LEU A 102 7.21 23.84 -7.30
CA LEU A 102 7.74 22.53 -6.92
C LEU A 102 6.63 21.47 -6.90
N GLN A 103 5.46 21.81 -6.35
CA GLN A 103 4.31 20.92 -6.34
C GLN A 103 3.81 20.57 -7.75
N ASN A 104 3.80 21.54 -8.67
CA ASN A 104 3.41 21.29 -10.06
C ASN A 104 4.36 20.31 -10.79
N MET A 105 5.62 20.18 -10.33
CA MET A 105 6.56 19.20 -10.85
C MET A 105 6.36 17.80 -10.24
N MET A 106 5.60 17.66 -9.16
CA MET A 106 5.33 16.39 -8.47
C MET A 106 3.81 16.09 -8.48
N PRO A 107 3.26 15.60 -9.61
CA PRO A 107 1.81 15.48 -9.80
C PRO A 107 1.12 14.51 -8.83
N SER A 108 1.87 13.62 -8.17
CA SER A 108 1.35 12.71 -7.14
C SER A 108 1.37 13.33 -5.72
N VAL A 109 1.95 14.52 -5.54
CA VAL A 109 2.07 15.20 -4.24
C VAL A 109 0.95 16.23 -4.06
N SER A 110 0.09 15.97 -3.05
CA SER A 110 -1.07 16.81 -2.76
C SER A 110 -0.75 18.09 -1.98
N SER A 111 0.37 18.12 -1.23
CA SER A 111 0.88 19.33 -0.60
C SER A 111 2.35 19.20 -0.21
N ILE A 112 3.06 20.32 -0.21
CA ILE A 112 4.44 20.44 0.27
C ILE A 112 4.45 21.36 1.48
N SER A 113 5.10 20.93 2.55
CA SER A 113 5.32 21.76 3.75
C SER A 113 6.81 22.01 3.92
N LEU A 114 7.16 23.26 4.21
CA LEU A 114 8.52 23.71 4.50
C LEU A 114 8.50 24.35 5.89
N ALA A 115 9.42 23.98 6.76
CA ALA A 115 9.50 24.56 8.10
C ALA A 115 10.96 24.78 8.51
N ASP A 116 11.20 25.85 9.26
CA ASP A 116 12.50 26.08 9.91
C ASP A 116 12.57 25.42 11.29
N THR A 117 13.74 25.47 11.92
CA THR A 117 13.98 24.85 13.23
C THR A 117 13.22 25.51 14.38
N GLU A 118 12.79 26.76 14.21
CA GLU A 118 12.03 27.53 15.19
C GLU A 118 10.53 27.21 15.11
N GLY A 119 10.09 26.62 13.99
CA GLY A 119 8.72 26.22 13.72
C GLY A 119 7.93 27.22 12.88
N HIS A 120 8.60 28.19 12.25
CA HIS A 120 7.97 28.94 11.17
C HIS A 120 7.75 27.98 10.00
N TYR A 121 6.58 28.09 9.35
CA TYR A 121 6.19 27.13 8.33
C TYR A 121 5.50 27.79 7.15
N LEU A 122 5.68 27.16 5.99
CA LEU A 122 4.96 27.42 4.75
C LEU A 122 4.39 26.13 4.20
N ARG A 123 3.22 26.21 3.57
CA ARG A 123 2.58 25.06 2.95
C ARG A 123 1.94 25.45 1.62
N ALA A 124 2.18 24.66 0.59
CA ALA A 124 1.50 24.74 -0.70
C ALA A 124 0.64 23.46 -0.91
N PRO A 125 -0.63 23.58 -1.33
CA PRO A 125 -1.41 24.82 -1.41
C PRO A 125 -1.66 25.41 -0.02
N GLU A 126 -1.91 26.72 0.02
CA GLU A 126 -2.22 27.42 1.27
C GLU A 126 -3.57 26.92 1.82
N VAL A 127 -3.62 26.61 3.12
CA VAL A 127 -4.87 26.26 3.80
C VAL A 127 -5.59 27.55 4.14
N LEU A 128 -6.89 27.62 3.80
CA LEU A 128 -7.74 28.74 4.19
C LEU A 128 -7.63 29.00 5.70
N LYS A 129 -7.40 30.25 6.10
CA LYS A 129 -7.26 30.65 7.50
C LYS A 129 -8.54 30.27 8.29
N ASN A 130 -8.42 29.24 9.11
CA ASN A 130 -9.43 28.78 10.07
C ASN A 130 -8.78 28.58 11.45
N GLU A 131 -9.59 28.33 12.49
CA GLU A 131 -9.09 28.12 13.87
C GLU A 131 -8.04 26.99 13.93
N ASP A 132 -8.23 25.91 13.16
CA ASP A 132 -7.30 24.79 13.08
C ASP A 132 -5.94 25.16 12.45
N SER A 133 -5.93 26.05 11.45
CA SER A 133 -4.71 26.55 10.82
C SER A 133 -3.93 27.47 11.74
N LEU A 134 -4.61 28.21 12.62
CA LEU A 134 -3.99 29.08 13.62
C LEU A 134 -3.40 28.28 14.78
N ALA A 135 -3.99 27.13 15.10
CA ALA A 135 -3.50 26.20 16.11
C ALA A 135 -2.44 25.21 15.58
N PHE A 136 -2.06 25.31 14.30
CA PHE A 136 -1.12 24.38 13.70
C PHE A 136 0.31 24.66 14.18
N ASP A 137 0.87 23.72 14.96
CA ASP A 137 2.30 23.72 15.30
C ASP A 137 3.05 22.62 14.53
N PRO A 138 3.95 22.96 13.59
CA PRO A 138 4.76 21.97 12.87
C PRO A 138 5.65 21.16 13.80
N LYS A 139 6.10 21.71 14.93
CA LYS A 139 7.04 21.03 15.86
C LYS A 139 6.43 19.81 16.56
N THR A 140 5.11 19.70 16.55
CA THR A 140 4.38 18.55 17.10
C THR A 140 4.20 17.41 16.10
N ARG A 141 4.56 17.62 14.83
CA ARG A 141 4.28 16.67 13.76
C ARG A 141 5.39 15.62 13.62
N PRO A 142 5.05 14.35 13.31
CA PRO A 142 6.05 13.29 13.17
C PRO A 142 7.10 13.53 12.07
N TRP A 143 6.76 14.34 11.05
CA TRP A 143 7.66 14.67 9.95
C TRP A 143 8.63 15.80 10.30
N PHE A 144 8.43 16.51 11.42
CA PHE A 144 9.26 17.64 11.79
C PHE A 144 10.54 17.17 12.49
N ILE A 145 11.68 17.57 11.93
CA ILE A 145 13.00 17.20 12.43
C ILE A 145 13.70 18.49 12.89
N LYS A 146 13.86 18.65 14.22
CA LYS A 146 14.51 19.84 14.83
C LYS A 146 15.95 20.03 14.40
N GLN A 147 16.66 18.92 14.20
CA GLN A 147 18.03 18.88 13.76
C GLN A 147 18.16 17.63 12.91
N ALA A 148 18.51 17.79 11.64
CA ALA A 148 18.76 16.64 10.78
C ALA A 148 19.78 15.74 11.47
N GLU A 149 19.38 14.51 11.79
CA GLU A 149 20.33 13.53 12.30
C GLU A 149 21.42 13.41 11.23
N ALA A 150 22.69 13.44 11.65
CA ALA A 150 23.83 13.21 10.78
C ALA A 150 23.91 11.74 10.33
N SER A 151 22.78 11.09 10.05
CA SER A 151 22.75 9.83 9.34
C SER A 151 22.72 10.15 7.85
N THR A 152 23.90 10.28 7.25
CA THR A 152 24.06 9.86 5.86
C THR A 152 23.42 8.48 5.74
N PHE A 153 22.36 8.37 4.94
CA PHE A 153 21.86 7.08 4.50
C PHE A 153 23.06 6.32 3.90
N SER A 154 23.55 5.32 4.64
CA SER A 154 24.60 4.40 4.25
C SER A 154 24.00 3.08 3.80
#